data_AF-A0A224YN07-F1
#
_entry.id   AF-A0A224YN07-F1
#
_cell.length_a   1.000
_cell.length_b   1.000
_cell.length_c   1.000
_cell.angle_alpha   90.00
_cell.angle_beta   90.00
_cell.angle_gamma   90.00
#
_symmetry.space_group_name_H-M   'P 1'
#
loop_
_entity.id
_entity.type
_entity.pdbx_description
1 polymer ?
#
loop_
_entity_poly.entity_id
_entity_poly.type
_entity_poly.pdbx_seq_one_letter_code
_entity_poly.pdbx_strand_id
1 'polypeptide(L)'
;MKLFSVLSKMPLSRKTRISVKAVKYLGYRTIRNALQLDKDGKKFTNILIFSNGRNCDVFLVPKHKNGCELWVREDWVKRLPLCCVFIYKMCALGKPTFRIYTAEGCGKKQGAPAVLQPE
;
A
#
# COMPACT_ATOMS: atom_id res chain seq x y z
N MET A 1 38.75 24.38 -24.38
CA MET A 1 37.37 24.21 -23.89
C MET A 1 37.25 22.85 -23.20
N LYS A 2 37.03 22.83 -21.88
CA LYS A 2 36.77 21.59 -21.13
C LYS A 2 35.25 21.41 -21.01
N LEU A 3 34.68 20.41 -21.68
CA LEU A 3 33.35 19.90 -21.34
C LEU A 3 33.53 18.77 -20.31
N PHE A 4 33.23 19.06 -19.05
CA PHE A 4 33.07 18.01 -18.04
C PHE A 4 31.67 17.42 -18.19
N SER A 5 31.56 16.15 -18.59
CA SER A 5 30.32 15.41 -18.50
C SER A 5 30.07 15.06 -17.02
N VAL A 6 29.08 15.70 -16.40
CA VAL A 6 28.60 15.28 -15.08
C VAL A 6 27.73 14.04 -15.28
N LEU A 7 28.38 12.86 -15.22
CA LEU A 7 27.68 11.60 -14.96
C LEU A 7 27.14 11.67 -13.52
N SER A 8 25.91 12.16 -13.39
CA SER A 8 25.17 12.10 -12.13
C SER A 8 24.98 10.62 -11.78
N LYS A 9 25.78 10.13 -10.84
CA LYS A 9 25.61 8.79 -10.26
C LYS A 9 24.23 8.77 -9.60
N MET A 10 23.28 8.08 -10.22
CA MET A 10 22.00 7.75 -9.58
C MET A 10 22.30 7.13 -8.21
N PRO A 11 21.71 7.64 -7.11
CA PRO A 11 21.96 7.08 -5.79
C PRO A 11 21.52 5.61 -5.77
N LEU A 12 22.42 4.77 -5.27
CA LEU A 12 22.19 3.34 -5.05
C LEU A 12 20.87 3.19 -4.28
N SER A 13 19.88 2.55 -4.90
CA SER A 13 18.56 2.34 -4.29
C SER A 13 18.72 1.62 -2.95
N ARG A 14 18.52 2.34 -1.85
CA ARG A 14 18.46 1.74 -0.51
C ARG A 14 17.22 0.84 -0.49
N LYS A 15 17.44 -0.47 -0.57
CA LYS A 15 16.39 -1.46 -0.31
C LYS A 15 15.88 -1.23 1.12
N THR A 16 14.69 -0.66 1.22
CA THR A 16 14.00 -0.53 2.51
C THR A 16 13.45 -1.92 2.86
N ARG A 17 13.84 -2.47 4.01
CA ARG A 17 13.23 -3.70 4.51
C ARG A 17 11.98 -3.32 5.29
N ILE A 18 10.83 -3.78 4.84
CA ILE A 18 9.56 -3.64 5.54
C ILE A 18 9.12 -5.04 5.92
N SER A 19 8.98 -5.32 7.21
CA SER A 19 8.30 -6.54 7.66
C SER A 19 6.83 -6.21 7.92
N VAL A 20 5.95 -7.15 7.61
CA VAL A 20 4.50 -6.98 7.75
C VAL A 20 3.95 -8.19 8.48
N LYS A 21 3.12 -7.94 9.49
CA LYS A 21 2.40 -9.02 10.20
C LYS A 21 0.93 -8.66 10.36
N ALA A 22 0.06 -9.65 10.21
CA ALA A 22 -1.35 -9.49 10.53
C ALA A 22 -1.54 -9.50 12.06
N VAL A 23 -2.29 -8.53 12.59
CA VAL A 23 -2.55 -8.37 14.02
C VAL A 23 -4.03 -8.13 14.31
N LYS A 24 -4.42 -8.41 15.55
CA LYS A 24 -5.70 -7.99 16.11
C LYS A 24 -5.55 -6.56 16.62
N TYR A 25 -6.49 -5.68 16.30
CA TYR A 25 -6.46 -4.27 16.67
C TYR A 25 -7.87 -3.76 17.00
N LEU A 26 -7.97 -2.67 17.78
CA LEU A 26 -9.24 -2.10 18.27
C LEU A 26 -10.16 -3.12 18.97
N GLY A 27 -9.58 -3.99 19.81
CA GLY A 27 -10.36 -4.93 20.63
C GLY A 27 -10.88 -6.18 19.91
N TYR A 28 -10.54 -6.38 18.63
CA TYR A 28 -10.85 -7.61 17.90
C TYR A 28 -10.23 -8.83 18.60
N ARG A 29 -11.03 -9.88 18.86
CA ARG A 29 -10.59 -11.04 19.64
C ARG A 29 -10.21 -12.25 18.79
N THR A 30 -10.89 -12.45 17.68
CA THR A 30 -10.74 -13.67 16.85
C THR A 30 -10.08 -13.36 15.51
N ILE A 31 -10.48 -12.26 14.87
CA ILE A 31 -10.02 -11.89 13.53
C ILE A 31 -8.87 -10.89 13.60
N ARG A 32 -7.82 -11.15 12.82
CA ARG A 32 -6.73 -10.18 12.58
C ARG A 32 -7.20 -9.15 11.55
N ASN A 33 -7.47 -7.92 12.00
CA ASN A 33 -8.08 -6.84 11.24
C ASN A 33 -7.12 -5.67 10.96
N ALA A 34 -5.81 -5.86 11.14
CA ALA A 34 -4.82 -4.83 10.84
C ALA A 34 -3.49 -5.43 10.39
N LEU A 35 -2.71 -4.64 9.67
CA LEU A 35 -1.34 -4.92 9.29
C LEU A 35 -0.42 -4.06 10.15
N GLN A 36 0.45 -4.68 10.95
CA GLN A 36 1.55 -3.98 11.59
C GLN A 36 2.77 -4.07 10.69
N LEU A 37 3.26 -2.91 10.26
CA LEU A 37 4.45 -2.74 9.44
C LEU A 37 5.60 -2.30 10.33
N ASP A 38 6.75 -2.98 10.24
CA ASP A 38 8.01 -2.52 10.83
C ASP A 38 8.93 -2.06 9.71
N LYS A 39 9.24 -0.77 9.71
CA LYS A 39 10.20 -0.15 8.79
C LYS A 39 11.36 0.39 9.62
N ASP A 40 12.49 -0.30 9.55
CA ASP A 40 13.73 0.08 10.22
C ASP A 40 13.54 0.33 11.74
N GLY A 41 12.76 -0.54 12.42
CA GLY A 41 12.44 -0.45 13.84
C GLY A 41 11.25 0.45 14.18
N LYS A 42 10.73 1.22 13.20
CA LYS A 42 9.54 2.05 13.39
C LYS A 42 8.29 1.27 13.01
N LYS A 43 7.41 1.08 13.99
CA LYS A 43 6.15 0.34 13.83
C LYS A 43 5.00 1.26 13.45
N PHE A 44 4.25 0.84 12.44
CA PHE A 44 3.02 1.49 11.98
C PHE A 44 1.92 0.45 11.91
N THR A 45 0.67 0.83 12.17
CA THR A 45 -0.47 -0.08 12.09
C THR A 45 -1.49 0.49 11.10
N ASN A 46 -1.75 -0.26 10.04
CA ASN A 46 -2.79 0.05 9.06
C ASN A 46 -3.98 -0.86 9.37
N ILE A 47 -5.17 -0.28 9.51
CA ILE A 47 -6.36 -0.99 9.97
C ILE A 47 -7.18 -1.36 8.74
N LEU A 48 -7.51 -2.64 8.58
CA LEU A 48 -8.34 -3.12 7.49
C LEU A 48 -9.79 -2.72 7.76
N ILE A 49 -10.33 -1.82 6.94
CA ILE A 49 -11.75 -1.40 7.01
C ILE A 49 -12.61 -2.42 6.29
N PHE A 50 -12.19 -2.82 5.09
CA PHE A 50 -12.93 -3.72 4.24
C PHE A 50 -11.98 -4.46 3.29
N SER A 51 -12.27 -5.73 3.06
CA SER A 51 -11.68 -6.52 1.99
C SER A 51 -12.79 -7.30 1.31
N ASN A 52 -12.73 -7.42 -0.02
CA ASN A 52 -13.62 -8.36 -0.70
C ASN A 52 -13.04 -9.79 -0.75
N GLY A 53 -11.88 -10.02 -0.13
CA GLY A 53 -11.21 -11.32 -0.07
C GLY A 53 -10.65 -11.82 -1.40
N ARG A 54 -10.65 -11.00 -2.46
CA ARG A 54 -10.25 -11.43 -3.81
C ARG A 54 -9.24 -10.51 -4.48
N ASN A 55 -9.54 -9.22 -4.57
CA ASN A 55 -8.79 -8.31 -5.43
C ASN A 55 -8.80 -6.84 -4.98
N CYS A 56 -9.40 -6.51 -3.84
CA CYS A 56 -9.28 -5.19 -3.27
C CYS A 56 -9.41 -5.16 -1.75
N ASP A 57 -8.70 -4.21 -1.16
CA ASP A 57 -8.65 -3.93 0.27
C ASP A 57 -8.70 -2.42 0.51
N VAL A 58 -9.39 -2.01 1.57
CA VAL A 58 -9.48 -0.63 2.02
C VAL A 58 -8.89 -0.54 3.42
N PHE A 59 -7.84 0.26 3.58
CA PHE A 59 -7.17 0.48 4.86
C PHE A 59 -7.38 1.89 5.38
N LEU A 60 -7.54 2.02 6.70
CA LEU A 60 -7.29 3.26 7.42
C LEU A 60 -5.81 3.30 7.79
N VAL A 61 -5.16 4.41 7.48
CA VAL A 61 -3.74 4.64 7.75
C VAL A 61 -3.59 5.84 8.70
N PRO A 62 -3.51 5.61 10.02
CA PRO A 62 -3.43 6.66 11.02
C PRO A 62 -2.26 7.62 10.80
N LYS A 63 -1.12 7.09 10.34
CA LYS A 63 0.10 7.85 10.05
C LYS A 63 -0.13 8.98 9.03
N HIS A 64 -1.10 8.83 8.13
CA HIS A 64 -1.42 9.80 7.08
C HIS A 64 -2.59 10.70 7.46
N LYS A 65 -2.60 11.22 8.71
CA LYS A 65 -3.69 12.03 9.27
C LYS A 65 -5.05 11.31 9.17
N ASN A 66 -5.06 10.02 9.53
CA ASN A 66 -6.21 9.13 9.34
C ASN A 66 -6.68 9.14 7.87
N GLY A 67 -5.72 8.96 6.96
CA GLY A 67 -5.97 8.83 5.52
C GLY A 67 -6.43 7.42 5.19
N CYS A 68 -7.11 7.26 4.06
CA CYS A 68 -7.58 5.96 3.60
C CYS A 68 -6.80 5.54 2.35
N GLU A 69 -6.53 4.25 2.22
CA GLU A 69 -5.87 3.68 1.06
C GLU A 69 -6.76 2.59 0.45
N LEU A 70 -6.90 2.63 -0.88
CA LEU A 70 -7.52 1.58 -1.68
C LEU A 70 -6.40 0.82 -2.38
N TRP A 71 -6.24 -0.46 -2.02
CA TRP A 71 -5.32 -1.38 -2.66
C TRP A 71 -6.11 -2.29 -3.59
N VAL A 72 -5.61 -2.47 -4.82
CA VAL A 72 -6.26 -3.30 -5.84
C VAL A 72 -5.20 -4.16 -6.51
N ARG A 73 -5.53 -5.43 -6.74
CA ARG A 73 -4.67 -6.37 -7.45
C ARG A 73 -4.39 -5.85 -8.87
N GLU A 74 -3.17 -6.04 -9.36
CA GLU A 74 -2.69 -5.40 -10.60
C GLU A 74 -3.58 -5.68 -11.82
N ASP A 75 -4.05 -6.90 -11.99
CA ASP A 75 -4.97 -7.31 -13.06
C ASP A 75 -6.37 -6.66 -13.00
N TRP A 76 -6.72 -6.03 -11.87
CA TRP A 76 -8.00 -5.34 -11.65
C TRP A 76 -7.90 -3.82 -11.63
N VAL A 77 -6.72 -3.21 -11.74
CA VAL A 77 -6.55 -1.75 -11.64
C VAL A 77 -7.30 -0.97 -12.74
N LYS A 78 -7.55 -1.59 -13.90
CA LYS A 78 -8.36 -1.01 -14.99
C LYS A 78 -9.87 -1.17 -14.79
N ARG A 79 -10.28 -2.04 -13.87
CA ARG A 79 -11.68 -2.39 -13.58
C ARG A 79 -11.88 -2.46 -12.06
N LEU A 80 -11.83 -1.30 -11.41
CA LEU A 80 -11.87 -1.21 -9.95
C LEU A 80 -13.14 -1.85 -9.37
N PRO A 81 -13.04 -2.75 -8.38
CA PRO A 81 -14.21 -3.36 -7.76
C PRO A 81 -15.08 -2.31 -7.04
N LEU A 82 -16.35 -2.19 -7.46
CA LEU A 82 -17.25 -1.13 -7.00
C LEU A 82 -17.49 -1.14 -5.49
N CYS A 83 -17.53 -2.32 -4.86
CA CYS A 83 -17.70 -2.44 -3.41
C CYS A 83 -16.56 -1.75 -2.63
N CYS A 84 -15.30 -1.97 -3.01
CA CYS A 84 -14.17 -1.30 -2.37
C CYS A 84 -14.12 0.19 -2.70
N VAL A 85 -14.49 0.59 -3.93
CA VAL A 85 -14.58 2.02 -4.30
C VAL A 85 -15.60 2.74 -3.44
N PHE A 86 -16.78 2.14 -3.22
CA PHE A 86 -17.82 2.70 -2.36
C PHE A 86 -17.31 2.89 -0.93
N ILE A 87 -16.75 1.85 -0.31
CA ILE A 87 -16.23 1.92 1.07
C ILE A 87 -15.09 2.94 1.18
N TYR A 88 -14.17 2.97 0.20
CA TYR A 88 -13.09 3.96 0.15
C TYR A 88 -13.63 5.39 0.11
N LYS A 89 -14.64 5.68 -0.73
CA LYS A 89 -15.26 7.01 -0.81
C LYS A 89 -15.89 7.44 0.51
N MET A 90 -16.54 6.51 1.23
CA MET A 90 -17.08 6.79 2.55
C MET A 90 -15.97 7.09 3.56
N CYS A 91 -14.87 6.34 3.53
CA CYS A 91 -13.72 6.57 4.39
C CYS A 91 -13.02 7.93 4.11
N ALA A 92 -12.89 8.28 2.83
CA ALA A 92 -12.21 9.49 2.37
C ALA A 92 -13.11 10.72 2.32
N LEU A 93 -14.34 10.65 2.86
CA LEU A 93 -15.30 11.75 2.76
C LEU A 93 -14.73 13.05 3.36
N GLY A 94 -14.82 14.14 2.60
CA GLY A 94 -14.27 15.44 2.99
C GLY A 94 -12.73 15.54 2.96
N LYS A 95 -12.02 14.53 2.44
CA LYS A 95 -10.57 14.53 2.27
C LYS A 95 -10.19 14.52 0.79
N PRO A 96 -9.08 15.16 0.38
CA PRO A 96 -8.57 15.03 -0.98
C PRO A 96 -8.15 13.58 -1.24
N THR A 97 -8.34 13.12 -2.48
CA THR A 97 -7.93 11.78 -2.92
C THR A 97 -6.87 11.90 -4.01
N PHE A 98 -5.94 10.95 -4.02
CA PHE A 98 -4.82 10.96 -4.95
C PHE A 98 -4.69 9.58 -5.61
N ARG A 99 -4.45 9.57 -6.92
CA ARG A 99 -4.18 8.34 -7.66
C ARG A 99 -2.67 8.08 -7.64
N ILE A 100 -2.26 7.09 -6.84
CA ILE A 100 -0.84 6.76 -6.62
C ILE A 100 -0.29 5.82 -7.72
N TYR A 101 -1.11 4.88 -8.22
CA TYR A 101 -0.73 3.91 -9.24
C TYR A 101 -1.63 4.01 -10.47
N THR A 102 -1.04 3.88 -11.67
CA THR A 102 -1.72 3.60 -12.94
C THR A 102 -0.97 2.50 -13.67
N ALA A 103 -1.69 1.65 -14.42
CA ALA A 103 -1.06 0.61 -15.23
C ALA A 103 -0.10 1.22 -16.28
N GLU A 104 -0.47 2.37 -16.83
CA GLU A 104 0.30 3.06 -17.88
C GLU A 104 1.58 3.70 -17.32
N GLY A 105 1.52 4.27 -16.11
CA GLY A 105 2.64 4.97 -15.47
C GLY A 105 3.55 4.06 -14.63
N CYS A 106 3.01 2.98 -14.06
CA CYS A 106 3.72 2.13 -13.10
C CYS A 106 3.83 0.66 -13.54
N GLY A 107 2.97 0.17 -14.44
CA GLY A 107 2.90 -1.24 -14.86
C GLY A 107 4.05 -1.71 -15.75
N LYS A 108 5.05 -0.87 -16.00
CA LYS A 108 6.28 -1.26 -16.69
C LYS A 108 7.29 -1.76 -15.65
N LYS A 109 7.29 -3.08 -15.44
CA LYS A 109 8.21 -3.89 -14.61
C LYS A 109 7.74 -4.10 -13.16
N GLN A 110 7.16 -5.26 -12.86
CA GLN A 110 7.31 -5.85 -11.54
C GLN A 110 7.80 -7.30 -11.70
N GLY A 111 8.95 -7.58 -11.07
CA GLY A 111 9.52 -8.90 -10.95
C GLY A 111 8.70 -9.78 -10.02
N ALA A 112 9.19 -11.01 -9.81
CA ALA A 112 8.49 -12.12 -9.17
C ALA A 112 7.59 -11.74 -7.97
N PRO A 113 6.42 -12.40 -7.83
CA PRO A 113 5.47 -12.13 -6.76
C PRO A 113 6.12 -12.18 -5.38
N ALA A 114 5.63 -11.32 -4.47
CA ALA A 114 6.04 -11.34 -3.07
C ALA A 114 5.77 -12.73 -2.48
N VAL A 115 6.84 -13.46 -2.15
CA VAL A 115 6.74 -14.76 -1.48
C VAL A 115 6.31 -14.49 -0.05
N LEU A 116 5.07 -14.90 0.28
CA LEU A 116 4.63 -15.00 1.66
C LEU A 116 5.54 -16.02 2.36
N GLN A 117 6.28 -15.59 3.38
CA GLN A 117 7.01 -16.52 4.22
C GLN A 117 5.98 -17.34 5.04
N PRO A 118 6.04 -18.68 5.01
CA PRO A 118 5.23 -19.51 5.89
C PRO A 118 5.65 -19.30 7.35
N GLU A 119 4.68 -19.47 8.26
CA GLU A 119 4.81 -19.30 9.72
C GLU A 119 5.88 -20.21 10.34
#